data_AF-A0A3D0SN17-F1
#
_entry.id   AF-A0A3D0SN17-F1
#
_cell.length_a   1.000
_cell.length_b   1.000
_cell.length_c   1.000
_cell.angle_alpha   90.00
_cell.angle_beta   90.00
_cell.angle_gamma   90.00
#
_symmetry.space_group_name_H-M   'P 1'
#
loop_
_entity.id
_entity.type
_entity.pdbx_description
1 polymer ?
#
loop_
_entity_poly.entity_id
_entity_poly.type
_entity_poly.pdbx_seq_one_letter_code
_entity_poly.pdbx_strand_id
1 'polypeptide(L)' 'LSTVGAFIFGVSQLLFAYNVIQTIRGGAKATDQVWEGAKGLEWTLSSPPPYHTFQTAPRVD' A
#
# COMPACT_ATOMS: atom_id res chain seq x y z
N LEU A 1 23.54 -20.82 13.70
CA LEU A 1 22.91 -20.10 12.57
C LEU A 1 21.56 -19.48 12.95
N SER A 2 20.65 -20.25 13.56
CA SER A 2 19.29 -19.79 13.92
C SER A 2 19.24 -18.55 14.83
N THR A 3 20.14 -18.42 15.81
CA THR A 3 20.20 -17.22 16.68
C THR A 3 20.58 -15.97 15.91
N VAL A 4 21.54 -16.07 14.98
CA VAL A 4 21.95 -14.95 14.12
C VAL A 4 20.80 -14.57 13.18
N GLY A 5 20.12 -15.55 12.60
CA GLY A 5 18.92 -15.33 11.79
C GLY A 5 17.79 -14.65 12.56
N ALA A 6 17.58 -15.01 13.83
CA ALA A 6 16.58 -14.38 14.68
C ALA A 6 16.88 -12.89 14.94
N PHE A 7 18.14 -12.53 15.16
CA PHE A 7 18.52 -11.12 15.31
C PHE A 7 18.37 -10.33 14.00
N ILE A 8 18.76 -10.90 12.86
CA ILE A 8 18.55 -10.27 11.54
C ILE A 8 17.06 -10.03 11.30
N PHE A 9 16.21 -11.02 11.60
CA PHE A 9 14.77 -10.88 11.50
C PHE A 9 14.22 -9.80 12.46
N GLY A 10 14.72 -9.72 13.70
CA GLY A 10 14.34 -8.66 14.62
C GLY A 10 14.66 -7.26 14.09
N VAL A 11 15.85 -7.07 13.50
CA VAL A 11 16.25 -5.79 12.89
C VAL A 11 15.40 -5.46 11.66
N SER A 12 15.02 -6.44 10.84
CA SER A 12 14.18 -6.18 9.66
C SER A 12 12.79 -5.67 10.04
N GLN A 13 12.23 -6.11 11.17
CA GLN A 13 10.97 -5.57 11.70
C GLN A 13 11.07 -4.08 12.05
N LEU A 14 12.21 -3.65 12.61
CA LEU A 14 12.44 -2.22 12.90
C LEU A 14 12.51 -1.39 11.63
N LEU A 15 13.19 -1.90 10.59
CA LEU A 15 13.24 -1.25 9.27
C LEU A 15 11.85 -1.16 8.62
N PHE A 16 11.04 -2.21 8.73
CA PHE A 16 9.66 -2.22 8.25
C PHE A 16 8.82 -1.15 8.96
N ALA A 17 8.85 -1.10 10.30
CA ALA A 17 8.12 -0.11 11.07
C ALA A 17 8.56 1.33 10.74
N TYR A 18 9.88 1.55 10.58
CA TYR A 18 10.41 2.84 10.15
C TYR A 18 9.85 3.26 8.78
N ASN A 19 9.87 2.36 7.78
CA ASN A 19 9.33 2.65 6.46
C ASN A 19 7.84 3.00 6.51
N VAL A 20 7.03 2.26 7.27
CA VAL A 20 5.60 2.55 7.44
C VAL A 20 5.38 3.93 8.07
N ILE A 21 6.12 4.27 9.12
CA ILE A 21 5.99 5.58 9.78
C ILE A 21 6.38 6.71 8.82
N GLN A 22 7.44 6.54 8.04
CA GLN A 22 7.87 7.55 7.08
C GLN A 22 6.85 7.75 5.96
N THR A 23 6.29 6.67 5.39
CA THR A 23 5.31 6.76 4.29
C THR A 23 3.94 7.26 4.73
N ILE A 24 3.55 7.08 6.00
CA ILE A 24 2.35 7.70 6.56
C ILE A 24 2.55 9.20 6.77
N ARG A 25 3.73 9.62 7.23
CA ARG A 25 4.01 11.02 7.61
C ARG A 25 4.38 11.91 6.42
N GLY A 26 4.79 11.35 5.29
CA GLY A 26 5.18 12.12 4.11
C GLY A 26 5.52 11.27 2.90
N GLY A 27 6.04 11.92 1.86
CA GLY A 27 6.37 11.28 0.58
C GLY A 27 5.45 11.71 -0.56
N ALA A 28 5.65 11.11 -1.73
CA ALA A 28 4.79 11.32 -2.89
C ALA A 28 3.41 10.70 -2.63
N LYS A 29 2.35 11.44 -2.96
CA LYS A 29 0.99 10.89 -2.88
C LYS A 29 0.85 9.74 -3.87
N ALA A 30 0.15 8.70 -3.45
CA ALA A 30 -0.22 7.59 -4.32
C ALA A 30 -1.09 8.11 -5.48
N THR A 31 -0.83 7.60 -6.68
CA THR A 31 -1.75 7.70 -7.81
C THR A 31 -2.91 6.72 -7.64
N ASP A 32 -3.92 6.82 -8.49
CA ASP A 32 -5.08 5.92 -8.47
C ASP A 32 -4.67 4.48 -8.84
N GLN A 33 -3.65 4.33 -9.70
CA GLN A 33 -3.04 3.06 -10.10
C GLN A 33 -1.54 3.08 -9.78
N VAL A 34 -1.15 2.65 -8.58
CA VAL A 34 0.25 2.69 -8.12
C VAL A 34 1.12 1.54 -8.62
N TRP A 35 0.52 0.42 -9.02
CA TRP A 35 1.25 -0.77 -9.46
C TRP A 35 1.10 -0.99 -10.96
N GLU A 36 2.18 -1.43 -11.58
CA GLU A 36 2.14 -1.88 -12.97
C GLU A 36 1.26 -3.13 -13.09
N GLY A 37 0.36 -3.14 -14.07
CA GLY A 37 -0.54 -4.26 -14.30
C GLY A 37 -1.69 -4.40 -13.29
N ALA A 38 -1.88 -3.41 -12.41
CA ALA A 38 -3.05 -3.33 -11.55
C ALA A 38 -4.35 -3.31 -12.39
N LYS A 39 -5.25 -4.25 -12.11
CA LYS A 39 -6.54 -4.41 -12.80
C LYS A 39 -7.64 -4.61 -11.77
N GLY A 40 -8.82 -4.13 -12.07
CA GLY A 40 -9.95 -4.16 -11.14
C GLY A 40 -10.54 -2.77 -10.92
N LEU A 41 -11.75 -2.74 -10.36
CA LEU A 41 -12.48 -1.50 -10.12
C LEU A 41 -11.82 -0.65 -9.03
N GLU A 42 -11.07 -1.26 -8.12
CA GLU A 42 -10.36 -0.58 -7.05
C GLU A 42 -9.28 0.40 -7.56
N TRP A 43 -8.76 0.16 -8.77
CA TRP A 43 -7.75 1.01 -9.42
C TRP A 43 -8.36 2.13 -10.28
N THR A 44 -9.69 2.24 -10.29
CA THR A 44 -10.42 3.35 -10.91
C THR A 44 -10.76 4.45 -9.90
N LEU A 45 -10.38 4.25 -8.63
CA LEU A 45 -10.69 5.12 -7.52
C LEU A 45 -9.48 5.95 -7.14
N SER A 46 -9.75 7.14 -6.60
CA SER A 46 -8.69 7.96 -6.01
C SER A 46 -8.04 7.27 -4.81
N SER A 47 -6.77 7.58 -4.56
CA SER A 47 -6.09 7.22 -3.31
C SER A 47 -5.94 8.45 -2.40
N PRO A 48 -6.62 8.53 -1.23
CA PRO A 48 -7.50 7.53 -0.63
C PRO A 48 -8.88 7.45 -1.30
N PRO A 49 -9.57 6.29 -1.19
CA PRO A 49 -10.87 6.12 -1.79
C PRO A 49 -11.91 7.02 -1.11
N PRO A 50 -12.90 7.54 -1.86
CA PRO A 50 -13.99 8.29 -1.29
C PRO A 50 -14.87 7.40 -0.40
N TYR A 51 -15.53 8.00 0.59
CA TYR A 51 -16.40 7.27 1.54
C TYR A 51 -17.52 6.48 0.83
N HIS A 52 -18.11 7.07 -0.22
CA HIS A 52 -19.02 6.37 -1.13
C HIS A 52 -18.32 6.11 -2.46
N THR A 53 -17.89 4.85 -2.63
CA THR A 53 -16.97 4.44 -3.68
C THR A 53 -17.56 4.51 -5.10
N PHE A 54 -18.79 4.04 -5.28
CA PHE A 54 -19.49 4.08 -6.58
C PHE A 54 -20.92 4.59 -6.38
N GLN A 55 -21.27 5.72 -7.00
CA GLN A 55 -22.65 6.21 -7.04
C GLN A 55 -23.47 5.54 -8.15
N THR A 56 -22.81 5.24 -9.26
CA THR A 56 -23.39 4.49 -10.40
C THR A 56 -22.67 3.16 -10.48
N ALA A 57 -23.42 2.08 -10.71
CA ALA A 57 -22.85 0.74 -10.83
C ALA A 57 -21.81 0.72 -11.96
N PRO A 58 -20.54 0.37 -11.67
CA PRO A 58 -19.53 0.28 -12.69
C PRO A 58 -19.81 -0.90 -13.60
N ARG A 59 -19.56 -0.71 -14.90
CA ARG A 59 -19.64 -1.80 -15.88
C ARG A 59 -18.36 -2.61 -15.80
N VAL A 60 -18.50 -3.92 -15.68
CA VAL A 60 -17.39 -4.88 -15.75
C VAL A 60 -17.51 -5.58 -17.09
N ASP A 61 -16.53 -5.38 -17.96
CA ASP A 61 -16.40 -6.07 -19.24
C ASP A 61 -15.37 -7.20 -19.13
#